data_AF-A0A7W1RC15-F1
#
_entry.id   AF-A0A7W1RC15-F1
#
_cell.length_a   1.000
_cell.length_b   1.000
_cell.length_c   1.000
_cell.angle_alpha   90.00
_cell.angle_beta   90.00
_cell.angle_gamma   90.00
#
_symmetry.space_group_name_H-M   'P 1'
#
loop_
_entity.id
_entity.type
_entity.pdbx_description
1 polymer ?
#
loop_
_entity_poly.entity_id
_entity_poly.type
_entity_poly.pdbx_seq_one_letter_code
_entity_poly.pdbx_strand_id
1 'polypeptide(L)'
;PIWVTEAGAGAPHPGRARPSSRADELSGCEALAAQLLGWYRDSRVQAVFQYSFREDPAFPVGLESAALDHLYPSYRLLRAYAQARAARRLPPTPAAGCA
;
A
#
# COMPACT_ATOMS: atom_id res chain seq x y z
N PRO A 1 -8.56 10.28 18.45
CA PRO A 1 -7.78 9.26 17.73
C PRO A 1 -8.39 9.08 16.33
N ILE A 2 -7.57 9.00 15.27
CA ILE A 2 -8.03 8.86 13.88
C ILE A 2 -7.57 7.51 13.35
N TRP A 3 -8.50 6.80 12.70
CA TRP A 3 -8.21 5.58 11.94
C TRP A 3 -8.52 5.83 10.47
N VAL A 4 -7.58 5.49 9.60
CA VAL A 4 -7.80 5.46 8.15
C VAL A 4 -8.32 4.07 7.81
N THR A 5 -9.62 3.96 7.59
CA THR A 5 -10.32 2.67 7.41
C THR A 5 -10.02 2.00 6.09
N GLU A 6 -9.64 2.77 5.07
CA GLU A 6 -9.27 2.24 3.75
C GLU A 6 -8.14 3.08 3.15
N ALA A 7 -7.06 2.39 2.78
CA ALA A 7 -5.94 2.92 2.02
C ALA A 7 -5.62 1.96 0.89
N GLY A 8 -5.12 2.49 -0.22
CA GLY A 8 -4.73 1.69 -1.36
C GLY A 8 -4.25 2.54 -2.53
N ALA A 9 -3.39 1.95 -3.35
CA ALA A 9 -2.97 2.50 -4.63
C ALA A 9 -2.58 1.34 -5.56
N GLY A 10 -3.01 1.40 -6.82
CA GLY A 10 -2.79 0.33 -7.80
C GLY A 10 -3.16 0.79 -9.21
N ALA A 11 -4.45 1.00 -9.47
CA ALA A 11 -4.86 1.69 -10.70
C ALA A 11 -4.75 3.23 -10.58
N PRO A 12 -4.42 3.94 -11.68
CA PRO A 12 -4.37 5.40 -11.71
C PRO A 12 -5.75 6.06 -11.53
N HIS A 13 -6.83 5.33 -11.83
CA HIS A 13 -8.20 5.78 -11.63
C HIS A 13 -9.08 4.66 -11.04
N PRO A 14 -9.98 4.98 -10.09
CA PRO A 14 -10.98 4.03 -9.61
C PRO A 14 -11.83 3.45 -10.74
N GLY A 15 -12.16 2.15 -10.68
CA GLY A 15 -12.95 1.47 -11.71
C GLY A 15 -12.21 1.16 -13.01
N ARG A 16 -10.91 1.47 -13.12
CA ARG A 16 -10.05 1.03 -14.22
C ARG A 16 -9.22 -0.16 -13.80
N ALA A 17 -8.90 -1.03 -14.76
CA ALA A 17 -7.96 -2.12 -14.53
C ALA A 17 -6.60 -1.59 -14.07
N ARG A 18 -5.95 -2.31 -13.15
CA ARG A 18 -4.56 -2.05 -12.79
C ARG A 18 -3.68 -2.33 -14.02
N PRO A 19 -2.78 -1.41 -14.39
CA PRO A 19 -1.77 -1.68 -15.40
C PRO A 19 -0.82 -2.80 -14.93
N SER A 20 -0.43 -3.70 -15.83
CA SER A 20 0.20 -4.98 -15.46
C SER A 20 1.73 -5.00 -15.57
N SER A 21 2.38 -3.88 -15.88
CA SER A 21 3.84 -3.86 -15.95
C SER A 21 4.45 -3.76 -14.56
N ARG A 22 5.67 -4.29 -14.40
CA ARG A 22 6.42 -4.13 -13.14
C ARG A 22 6.62 -2.66 -12.75
N ALA A 23 6.82 -1.79 -13.74
CA ALA A 23 6.97 -0.35 -13.50
C ALA A 23 5.69 0.26 -12.93
N ASP A 24 4.52 -0.18 -13.41
CA ASP A 24 3.24 0.30 -12.91
C ASP A 24 2.97 -0.18 -11.48
N GLU A 25 3.33 -1.42 -11.16
CA GLU A 25 3.25 -1.95 -9.79
C GLU A 25 4.11 -1.15 -8.81
N LEU A 26 5.33 -0.77 -9.24
CA LEU A 26 6.23 0.05 -8.44
C LEU A 26 5.66 1.46 -8.26
N SER A 27 5.12 2.06 -9.33
CA SER A 27 4.44 3.36 -9.26
C SER A 27 3.27 3.35 -8.28
N GLY A 28 2.42 2.31 -8.32
CA GLY A 28 1.34 2.12 -7.35
C GLY A 28 1.84 1.97 -5.91
N CYS A 29 2.93 1.23 -5.71
CA CYS A 29 3.56 1.10 -4.40
C CYS A 29 4.14 2.42 -3.88
N GLU A 30 4.80 3.19 -4.72
CA GLU A 30 5.33 4.51 -4.35
C GLU A 30 4.21 5.49 -3.99
N ALA A 31 3.09 5.44 -4.71
CA ALA A 31 1.90 6.21 -4.38
C ALA A 31 1.32 5.81 -3.00
N LEU A 32 1.25 4.52 -2.68
CA LEU A 32 0.87 4.06 -1.35
C LEU A 32 1.88 4.50 -0.28
N ALA A 33 3.18 4.44 -0.57
CA ALA A 33 4.24 4.86 0.35
C ALA A 33 4.13 6.35 0.71
N ALA A 34 3.78 7.20 -0.26
CA ALA A 34 3.54 8.62 -0.03
C ALA A 34 2.34 8.85 0.91
N GLN A 35 1.23 8.14 0.72
CA GLN A 35 0.07 8.21 1.62
C GLN A 35 0.42 7.77 3.04
N LEU A 36 1.07 6.60 3.18
CA LEU A 36 1.49 6.04 4.46
C LEU A 36 2.45 6.97 5.21
N LEU A 37 3.40 7.60 4.52
CA LEU A 37 4.33 8.56 5.13
C LEU A 37 3.61 9.81 5.64
N GLY A 38 2.60 10.30 4.91
CA GLY A 38 1.75 11.39 5.34
C GLY A 38 1.04 11.07 6.66
N TRP A 39 0.40 9.91 6.74
CA TRP A 39 -0.29 9.48 7.96
C TRP A 39 0.66 9.13 9.11
N TYR A 40 1.83 8.56 8.82
CA TYR A 40 2.83 8.24 9.85
C TYR A 40 3.30 9.50 10.60
N ARG A 41 3.36 10.65 9.91
CA ARG A 41 3.76 11.95 10.48
C ARG A 41 2.66 12.63 11.29
N ASP A 42 1.39 12.27 11.09
CA ASP A 42 0.27 12.82 11.86
C ASP A 42 0.05 12.01 13.13
N SER A 43 0.38 12.60 14.29
CA SER A 43 0.26 11.94 15.60
C SER A 43 -1.17 11.58 15.99
N ARG A 44 -2.19 12.15 15.31
CA ARG A 44 -3.60 11.80 15.53
C ARG A 44 -3.95 10.47 14.88
N VAL A 45 -3.24 10.06 13.83
CA VAL A 45 -3.47 8.79 13.13
C VAL A 45 -2.82 7.63 13.90
N GLN A 46 -3.65 6.70 14.34
CA GLN A 46 -3.20 5.56 15.14
C GLN A 46 -3.18 4.26 14.36
N ALA A 47 -3.99 4.16 13.30
CA ALA A 47 -4.08 2.97 12.45
C ALA A 47 -4.42 3.36 11.00
N VAL A 48 -3.90 2.56 10.07
CA VAL A 48 -4.22 2.61 8.64
C VAL A 48 -4.49 1.18 8.20
N PHE A 49 -5.63 0.94 7.56
CA PHE A 49 -6.04 -0.36 7.08
C PHE A 49 -6.00 -0.38 5.55
N GLN A 50 -5.38 -1.42 4.99
CA GLN A 50 -5.33 -1.62 3.54
C GLN A 50 -6.66 -2.18 3.05
N TYR A 51 -7.24 -1.52 2.05
CA TYR A 51 -8.26 -2.10 1.20
C TYR A 51 -7.60 -2.45 -0.14
N SER A 52 -7.54 -3.71 -0.58
CA SER A 52 -7.85 -4.98 0.10
C SER A 52 -6.60 -5.88 0.10
N PHE A 53 -6.65 -7.03 0.77
CA PHE A 53 -5.56 -8.01 0.67
C PHE A 53 -5.53 -8.63 -0.75
N ARG A 54 -6.59 -9.33 -1.14
CA ARG A 54 -6.81 -9.85 -2.49
C ARG A 54 -7.37 -8.75 -3.38
N GLU A 55 -6.82 -8.57 -4.57
CA GLU A 55 -7.28 -7.58 -5.55
C GLU A 55 -8.75 -7.78 -5.92
N ASP A 56 -9.52 -6.70 -5.80
CA ASP A 56 -10.87 -6.57 -6.34
C ASP A 56 -10.79 -5.98 -7.76
N PRO A 57 -11.27 -6.66 -8.82
CA PRO A 57 -11.26 -6.11 -10.17
C PRO A 57 -11.99 -4.77 -10.34
N ALA A 58 -12.98 -4.47 -9.49
CA ALA A 58 -13.67 -3.18 -9.51
C ALA A 58 -12.84 -2.06 -8.85
N PHE A 59 -11.96 -2.41 -7.91
CA PHE A 59 -11.11 -1.49 -7.15
C PHE A 59 -9.70 -2.08 -7.00
N PRO A 60 -8.88 -2.06 -8.07
CA PRO A 60 -7.65 -2.84 -8.09
C PRO A 60 -6.51 -2.12 -7.38
N VAL A 61 -6.57 -2.18 -6.06
CA VAL A 61 -5.61 -1.67 -5.09
C VAL A 61 -5.10 -2.79 -4.15
N GLY A 62 -5.27 -4.06 -4.54
CA GLY A 62 -4.91 -5.23 -3.75
C GLY A 62 -3.41 -5.34 -3.46
N LEU A 63 -3.09 -6.12 -2.42
CA LEU A 63 -1.71 -6.55 -2.10
C LEU A 63 -1.30 -7.83 -2.84
N GLU A 64 -2.27 -8.62 -3.28
CA GLU A 64 -2.11 -9.86 -4.01
C GLU A 64 -3.08 -9.90 -5.21
N SER A 65 -2.68 -10.55 -6.31
CA SER A 65 -3.51 -10.72 -7.50
C SER A 65 -4.86 -11.37 -7.18
N ALA A 66 -5.86 -11.15 -8.03
CA ALA A 66 -7.18 -11.76 -7.86
C ALA A 66 -7.13 -13.30 -7.91
N ALA A 67 -6.12 -13.87 -8.59
CA ALA A 67 -5.86 -15.30 -8.71
C ALA A 67 -5.02 -15.88 -7.55
N LEU A 68 -4.50 -15.04 -6.65
CA LEU A 68 -3.68 -15.44 -5.50
C LEU A 68 -2.35 -16.13 -5.88
N ASP A 69 -1.74 -15.68 -6.98
CA ASP A 69 -0.50 -16.24 -7.53
C ASP A 69 0.63 -15.20 -7.62
N HIS A 70 0.35 -13.94 -7.30
CA HIS A 70 1.31 -12.84 -7.43
C HIS A 70 1.12 -11.79 -6.35
N LEU A 71 2.16 -11.60 -5.53
CA LEU A 71 2.20 -10.54 -4.51
C LEU A 71 2.78 -9.26 -5.11
N TYR A 72 2.02 -8.17 -4.99
CA TYR A 72 2.47 -6.85 -5.43
C TYR A 72 3.50 -6.25 -4.47
N PRO A 73 4.38 -5.33 -4.94
CA PRO A 73 5.30 -4.58 -4.10
C PRO A 73 4.67 -3.94 -2.86
N SER A 74 3.42 -3.45 -3.00
CA SER A 74 2.64 -2.85 -1.92
C SER A 74 2.50 -3.76 -0.70
N TYR A 75 2.50 -5.09 -0.87
CA TYR A 75 2.50 -6.04 0.25
C TYR A 75 3.76 -5.89 1.13
N ARG A 76 4.93 -5.85 0.50
CA ARG A 76 6.22 -5.71 1.20
C ARG A 76 6.30 -4.38 1.92
N LEU A 77 5.87 -3.31 1.25
CA LEU A 77 5.79 -1.98 1.82
C LEU A 77 4.94 -1.95 3.09
N LEU A 78 3.69 -2.44 3.01
CA LEU A 78 2.76 -2.42 4.14
C LEU A 78 3.30 -3.24 5.32
N ARG A 79 3.87 -4.42 5.04
CA ARG A 79 4.53 -5.25 6.05
C ARG A 79 5.68 -4.52 6.73
N ALA A 80 6.55 -3.85 5.97
CA ALA A 80 7.68 -3.12 6.51
C ALA A 80 7.23 -1.90 7.35
N TYR A 81 6.18 -1.19 6.94
CA TYR A 81 5.57 -0.13 7.73
C TYR A 81 4.99 -0.64 9.05
N ALA A 82 4.26 -1.76 9.03
CA ALA A 82 3.70 -2.37 10.23
C ALA A 82 4.82 -2.79 11.22
N GLN A 83 5.89 -3.40 10.71
CA GLN A 83 7.06 -3.78 11.51
C GLN A 83 7.79 -2.57 12.09
N ALA A 84 8.00 -1.51 11.30
CA ALA A 84 8.62 -0.27 11.77
C ALA A 84 7.79 0.38 12.88
N ARG A 85 6.47 0.45 12.72
CA ARG A 85 5.56 0.99 13.74
C ARG A 85 5.61 0.19 15.03
N ALA A 86 5.52 -1.14 14.94
CA ALA A 86 5.61 -2.03 16.11
C ALA A 86 6.93 -1.87 16.86
N ALA A 87 8.04 -1.68 16.13
CA ALA A 87 9.36 -1.46 16.68
C ALA A 87 9.66 0.00 17.06
N ARG A 88 8.72 0.93 16.88
CA ARG A 88 8.90 2.39 17.07
C ARG A 88 10.09 2.96 16.29
N ARG A 89 10.32 2.48 15.07
CA ARG A 89 11.36 2.95 14.14
C ARG A 89 10.76 3.81 13.04
N LEU A 90 11.61 4.61 12.39
CA LEU A 90 11.22 5.30 11.17
C LEU A 90 10.76 4.29 10.09
N PRO A 91 9.73 4.63 9.32
CA PRO A 91 9.27 3.78 8.22
C PRO A 91 10.34 3.69 7.13
N PRO A 92 10.31 2.64 6.29
CA PRO A 92 11.24 2.51 5.16
C PRO A 92 11.04 3.65 4.16
N THR A 93 12.11 3.96 3.42
CA THR A 93 11.98 4.80 2.22
C THR A 93 11.15 4.05 1.16
N PRO A 94 10.47 4.76 0.23
CA PRO A 94 9.71 4.11 -0.84
C PRO A 94 10.56 3.11 -1.64
N ALA A 95 11.79 3.49 -2.00
CA ALA A 95 12.71 2.60 -2.71
C ALA A 95 13.00 1.30 -1.96
N ALA A 96 13.18 1.35 -0.63
CA ALA A 96 13.42 0.15 0.17
C ALA A 96 12.14 -0.67 0.40
N GLY A 97 10.98 -0.01 0.49
CA GLY A 97 9.69 -0.67 0.75
C GLY A 97 9.07 -1.32 -0.49
N CYS A 98 9.36 -0.80 -1.69
CA CYS A 98 8.78 -1.26 -2.96
C CYS A 98 9.69 -2.21 -3.76
N ALA A 99 10.96 -2.39 -3.34
CA ALA A 99 11.89 -3.32 -3.99
C ALA A 99 11.50 -4.80 -3.85
#